data_AF-A0AAP5Z0Q4-F1
#
_entry.id   AF-A0AAP5Z0Q4-F1
#
_cell.length_a   1.000
_cell.length_b   1.000
_cell.length_c   1.000
_cell.angle_alpha   90.00
_cell.angle_beta   90.00
_cell.angle_gamma   90.00
#
_symmetry.space_group_name_H-M   'P 1'
#
loop_
_entity.id
_entity.type
_entity.pdbx_description
1 polymer ?
#
loop_
_entity_poly.entity_id
_entity_poly.type
_entity_poly.pdbx_seq_one_letter_code
_entity_poly.pdbx_strand_id
1 'polypeptide(L)'
;MHKVIRSGVALFMLSCVQSSVFAEEGSFGLDGEFVYKDIVGGPYFDEWYVAGDMGQLNDIKIYREGKSGSLEAIIKVDCKLQTVTAQGSAFIYDSIALSKEEAQEYFSADITKAIVNKICMH
;
A
#
# COMPACT_ATOMS: atom_id res chain seq x y z
N MET A 1 61.80 -14.52 35.77
CA MET A 1 62.42 -14.34 34.43
C MET A 1 61.45 -14.88 33.37
N HIS A 2 61.45 -14.23 32.21
CA HIS A 2 60.74 -14.52 30.94
C HIS A 2 59.38 -13.83 30.64
N LYS A 3 59.52 -12.85 29.73
CA LYS A 3 58.53 -12.20 28.84
C LYS A 3 57.88 -13.20 27.87
N VAL A 4 56.61 -12.99 27.50
CA VAL A 4 56.03 -12.97 26.12
C VAL A 4 54.66 -12.26 26.22
N ILE A 5 54.44 -10.99 25.88
CA ILE A 5 54.24 -10.32 24.58
C ILE A 5 53.08 -10.85 23.70
N ARG A 6 52.03 -10.00 23.65
CA ARG A 6 51.16 -9.57 22.53
C ARG A 6 50.16 -10.51 21.82
N SER A 7 48.95 -9.94 21.78
CA SER A 7 48.09 -9.69 20.61
C SER A 7 47.09 -10.74 20.18
N GLY A 8 45.83 -10.30 20.10
CA GLY A 8 44.80 -10.95 19.32
C GLY A 8 43.38 -10.64 19.79
N VAL A 9 42.98 -9.36 19.92
CA VAL A 9 41.55 -9.04 20.01
C VAL A 9 40.97 -9.16 18.60
N ALA A 10 40.40 -10.32 18.28
CA ALA A 10 39.60 -10.49 17.08
C ALA A 10 38.23 -9.85 17.33
N LEU A 11 38.04 -8.61 16.84
CA LEU A 11 36.71 -8.01 16.70
C LEU A 11 35.97 -8.82 15.62
N PHE A 12 35.05 -9.69 16.05
CA PHE A 12 34.02 -10.21 15.17
C PHE A 12 33.03 -9.07 14.90
N MET A 13 33.26 -8.32 13.81
CA MET A 13 32.25 -7.44 13.25
C MET A 13 31.11 -8.33 12.76
N LEU A 14 30.07 -8.48 13.58
CA LEU A 14 28.77 -8.95 13.09
C LEU A 14 28.32 -7.94 12.04
N SER A 15 28.50 -8.31 10.79
CA SER A 15 27.82 -7.73 9.65
C SER A 15 26.33 -7.74 9.96
N CYS A 16 25.80 -6.57 10.31
CA CYS A 16 24.40 -6.27 10.16
C CYS A 16 24.05 -6.56 8.70
N VAL A 17 23.45 -7.72 8.46
CA VAL A 17 22.67 -7.92 7.25
C VAL A 17 21.51 -6.95 7.41
N GLN A 18 21.71 -5.72 6.94
CA GLN A 18 20.61 -4.83 6.64
C GLN A 18 19.84 -5.55 5.55
N SER A 19 18.86 -6.35 5.95
CA SER A 19 17.76 -6.74 5.09
C SER A 19 17.15 -5.41 4.67
N SER A 20 17.58 -4.90 3.52
CA SER A 20 16.78 -3.97 2.76
C SER A 20 15.49 -4.71 2.50
N VAL A 21 14.50 -4.48 3.36
CA VAL A 21 13.09 -4.74 3.05
C VAL A 21 12.84 -3.81 1.87
N PHE A 22 13.14 -4.33 0.68
CA PHE A 22 12.59 -3.78 -0.53
C PHE A 22 11.09 -3.74 -0.28
N ALA A 23 10.51 -2.55 -0.40
CA ALA A 23 9.08 -2.44 -0.59
C ALA A 23 8.75 -3.41 -1.73
N GLU A 24 7.91 -4.40 -1.42
CA GLU A 24 7.40 -5.34 -2.41
C GLU A 24 6.60 -4.47 -3.39
N GLU A 25 7.27 -4.02 -4.46
CA GLU A 25 6.62 -3.36 -5.58
C GLU A 25 5.65 -4.39 -6.13
N GLY A 26 4.37 -4.15 -5.86
CA GLY A 26 3.32 -5.09 -6.15
C GLY A 26 3.32 -5.49 -7.63
N SER A 27 3.09 -6.77 -7.87
CA SER A 27 3.39 -7.48 -9.12
C SER A 27 2.50 -7.10 -10.31
N PHE A 28 1.62 -6.11 -10.17
CA PHE A 28 0.66 -5.72 -11.19
C PHE A 28 1.07 -4.39 -11.81
N GLY A 29 1.31 -4.40 -13.14
CA GLY A 29 1.73 -3.26 -13.95
C GLY A 29 0.65 -2.19 -14.13
N LEU A 30 0.01 -1.81 -13.02
CA LEU A 30 -0.83 -0.63 -12.92
C LEU A 30 0.10 0.55 -12.67
N ASP A 31 -0.11 1.66 -13.37
CA ASP A 31 0.62 2.93 -13.16
C ASP A 31 0.31 3.58 -11.79
N GLY A 32 -0.05 2.79 -10.78
CA GLY A 32 -0.50 3.21 -9.46
C GLY A 32 0.54 2.96 -8.38
N GLU A 33 0.57 3.83 -7.39
CA GLU A 33 1.40 3.69 -6.21
C GLU A 33 0.75 2.74 -5.21
N PHE A 34 1.53 1.78 -4.70
CA PHE A 34 1.09 0.87 -3.65
C PHE A 34 0.68 1.62 -2.38
N VAL A 35 -0.44 1.20 -1.80
CA VAL A 35 -1.06 1.80 -0.60
C VAL A 35 -1.07 0.82 0.55
N TYR A 36 -1.62 -0.38 0.32
CA TYR A 36 -1.96 -1.29 1.40
C TYR A 36 -2.06 -2.73 0.91
N LYS A 37 -1.67 -3.68 1.77
CA LYS A 37 -1.85 -5.12 1.58
C LYS A 37 -2.81 -5.63 2.63
N ASP A 38 -4.04 -5.93 2.21
CA ASP A 38 -5.12 -6.41 3.06
C ASP A 38 -5.11 -7.94 3.12
N ILE A 39 -5.00 -8.51 4.33
CA ILE A 39 -4.94 -9.95 4.53
C ILE A 39 -6.36 -10.51 4.65
N VAL A 40 -6.87 -11.10 3.56
CA VAL A 40 -8.23 -11.65 3.50
C VAL A 40 -8.35 -13.06 4.08
N GLY A 41 -7.23 -13.71 4.36
CA GLY A 41 -7.18 -14.96 5.13
C GLY A 41 -6.07 -15.90 4.71
N GLY A 42 -5.39 -16.52 5.68
CA GLY A 42 -4.27 -17.43 5.40
C GLY A 42 -3.17 -16.71 4.60
N PRO A 43 -2.65 -17.31 3.51
CA PRO A 43 -1.65 -16.68 2.65
C PRO A 43 -2.27 -15.72 1.61
N TYR A 44 -3.58 -15.52 1.60
CA TYR A 44 -4.28 -14.73 0.59
C TYR A 44 -4.40 -13.27 1.01
N PHE A 45 -4.20 -12.38 0.04
CA PHE A 45 -4.24 -10.94 0.25
C PHE A 45 -4.80 -10.22 -0.98
N ASP A 46 -5.23 -8.99 -0.73
CA ASP A 46 -5.54 -7.99 -1.75
C ASP A 46 -4.57 -6.82 -1.62
N GLU A 47 -4.04 -6.35 -2.74
CA GLU A 47 -3.16 -5.19 -2.83
C GLU A 47 -3.96 -4.01 -3.35
N TRP A 48 -3.75 -2.86 -2.73
CA TRP A 48 -4.42 -1.62 -3.04
C TRP A 48 -3.42 -0.62 -3.58
N TYR A 49 -3.81 0.07 -4.65
CA TYR A 49 -3.00 1.05 -5.35
C TYR A 49 -3.81 2.31 -5.65
N VAL A 50 -3.14 3.46 -5.72
CA VAL A 50 -3.76 4.72 -6.14
C VAL A 50 -3.01 5.32 -7.31
N ALA A 51 -3.72 5.89 -8.28
CA ALA A 51 -3.12 6.57 -9.42
C ALA A 51 -3.85 7.90 -9.69
N GLY A 52 -3.14 8.87 -10.25
CA GLY A 52 -3.66 10.20 -10.56
C GLY A 52 -2.75 11.32 -10.08
N ASP A 53 -3.20 12.55 -10.25
CA ASP A 53 -2.48 13.73 -9.77
C ASP A 53 -2.73 13.93 -8.27
N MET A 54 -1.78 13.54 -7.42
CA MET A 54 -1.90 13.69 -5.95
C MET A 54 -1.94 15.16 -5.50
N GLY A 55 -1.58 16.13 -6.36
CA GLY A 55 -1.78 17.55 -6.12
C GLY A 55 -3.22 18.00 -6.34
N GLN A 56 -4.01 17.22 -7.09
CA GLN A 56 -5.42 17.42 -7.35
C GLN A 56 -6.22 16.23 -6.80
N LEU A 57 -6.61 16.35 -5.54
CA LEU A 57 -7.30 15.31 -4.75
C LEU A 57 -8.73 14.96 -5.20
N ASN A 58 -9.10 15.36 -6.42
CA ASN A 58 -10.33 14.97 -7.09
C ASN A 58 -9.95 14.01 -8.23
N ASP A 59 -10.78 13.01 -8.47
CA ASP A 59 -10.58 12.04 -9.55
C ASP A 59 -9.35 11.13 -9.38
N ILE A 60 -8.94 10.85 -8.13
CA ILE A 60 -7.90 9.86 -7.83
C ILE A 60 -8.48 8.48 -8.14
N LYS A 61 -7.79 7.69 -8.95
CA LYS A 61 -8.17 6.30 -9.20
C LYS A 61 -7.64 5.41 -8.10
N ILE A 62 -8.46 4.47 -7.66
CA ILE A 62 -8.06 3.41 -6.75
C ILE A 62 -8.27 2.06 -7.41
N TYR A 63 -7.28 1.19 -7.23
CA TYR A 63 -7.26 -0.16 -7.73
C TYR A 63 -7.08 -1.13 -6.57
N ARG A 64 -7.80 -2.24 -6.62
CA ARG A 64 -7.52 -3.42 -5.81
C ARG A 64 -7.26 -4.58 -6.74
N GLU A 65 -6.23 -5.37 -6.47
CA GLU A 65 -5.98 -6.65 -7.12
C GLU A 65 -5.69 -7.73 -6.09
N GLY A 66 -6.09 -8.98 -6.35
CA GLY A 66 -5.78 -10.08 -5.45
C GLY A 66 -6.86 -11.13 -5.33
N LYS A 67 -6.95 -11.75 -4.15
CA LYS A 67 -7.83 -12.89 -3.89
C LYS A 67 -9.31 -12.54 -4.04
N SER A 68 -9.71 -11.33 -3.66
CA SER A 68 -11.10 -10.87 -3.79
C SER A 68 -11.44 -10.34 -5.19
N GLY A 69 -10.49 -10.42 -6.13
CA GLY A 69 -10.62 -9.95 -7.51
C GLY A 69 -10.41 -8.44 -7.65
N SER A 70 -10.49 -7.97 -8.89
CA SER A 70 -10.22 -6.58 -9.22
C SER A 70 -11.33 -5.64 -8.72
N LEU A 71 -10.94 -4.44 -8.33
CA LEU A 71 -11.82 -3.28 -8.13
C LEU A 71 -11.13 -2.07 -8.75
N GLU A 72 -11.83 -1.33 -9.59
CA GLU A 72 -11.43 0.01 -10.05
C GLU A 72 -12.51 1.01 -9.66
N ALA A 73 -12.12 2.09 -8.99
CA ALA A 73 -13.02 3.17 -8.65
C ALA A 73 -12.33 4.53 -8.76
N ILE A 74 -13.12 5.58 -8.89
CA ILE A 74 -12.66 6.95 -8.70
C ILE A 74 -13.01 7.37 -7.28
N ILE A 75 -12.09 8.03 -6.60
CA ILE A 75 -12.26 8.51 -5.23
C ILE A 75 -11.90 9.99 -5.10
N LYS A 76 -12.55 10.63 -4.13
CA LYS A 76 -12.16 11.91 -3.58
C LYS A 76 -11.58 11.72 -2.19
N VAL A 77 -10.48 12.40 -1.93
CA VAL A 77 -9.78 12.38 -0.64
C VAL A 77 -9.91 13.73 0.04
N ASP A 78 -10.41 13.75 1.27
CA ASP A 78 -10.41 14.94 2.12
C ASP A 78 -9.34 14.80 3.21
N CYS A 79 -8.19 15.44 3.02
CA CYS A 79 -7.08 15.39 3.97
C CYS A 79 -7.37 16.06 5.31
N LYS A 80 -8.33 16.99 5.38
CA LYS A 80 -8.69 17.66 6.63
C LYS A 80 -9.60 16.78 7.48
N LEU A 81 -10.56 16.13 6.83
CA LEU A 81 -11.50 15.22 7.48
C LEU A 81 -10.97 13.79 7.60
N GLN A 82 -9.86 13.47 6.93
CA GLN A 82 -9.27 12.14 6.83
C GLN A 82 -10.27 11.11 6.27
N THR A 83 -10.97 11.47 5.21
CA THR A 83 -11.99 10.62 4.58
C THR A 83 -11.70 10.34 3.12
N VAL A 84 -12.18 9.18 2.66
CA VAL A 84 -12.18 8.76 1.26
C VAL A 84 -13.61 8.50 0.84
N THR A 85 -14.00 9.07 -0.30
CA THR A 85 -15.36 8.93 -0.83
C THR A 85 -15.33 8.44 -2.28
N ALA A 86 -16.10 7.40 -2.58
CA ALA A 86 -16.31 6.93 -3.94
C ALA A 86 -16.98 8.01 -4.80
N GLN A 87 -16.52 8.15 -6.03
CA GLN A 87 -17.08 9.04 -7.04
C GLN A 87 -17.52 8.23 -8.25
N GLY A 88 -18.71 8.56 -8.77
CA GLY A 88 -19.23 7.93 -9.98
C GLY A 88 -19.43 6.42 -9.85
N SER A 89 -19.32 5.71 -10.97
CA SER A 89 -19.39 4.25 -11.02
C SER A 89 -18.01 3.64 -10.75
N ALA A 90 -18.00 2.50 -10.06
CA ALA A 90 -16.84 1.64 -9.92
C ALA A 90 -17.07 0.33 -10.69
N PHE A 91 -16.03 -0.48 -10.84
CA PHE A 91 -16.10 -1.79 -11.49
C PHE A 91 -15.41 -2.85 -10.63
N ILE A 92 -16.05 -4.00 -10.45
CA ILE A 92 -15.41 -5.21 -9.91
C ILE A 92 -15.26 -6.26 -11.01
N TYR A 93 -14.21 -7.08 -10.90
CA TYR A 93 -13.89 -8.09 -11.92
C TYR A 93 -13.88 -7.49 -13.34
N ASP A 94 -13.33 -6.28 -13.45
CA ASP A 94 -13.16 -5.46 -14.67
C ASP A 94 -14.44 -5.07 -15.43
N SER A 95 -15.63 -5.53 -15.00
CA SER A 95 -16.82 -5.49 -15.86
C SER A 95 -18.14 -5.31 -15.13
N ILE A 96 -18.22 -5.64 -13.85
CA ILE A 96 -19.45 -5.49 -13.07
C ILE A 96 -19.47 -4.08 -12.49
N ALA A 97 -20.34 -3.23 -13.04
CA ALA A 97 -20.52 -1.87 -12.56
C ALA A 97 -21.16 -1.84 -11.16
N LEU A 98 -20.62 -0.98 -10.30
CA LEU A 98 -21.15 -0.65 -8.98
C LEU A 98 -21.56 0.82 -8.96
N SER A 99 -22.62 1.13 -8.22
CA SER A 99 -22.92 2.50 -7.79
C SER A 99 -21.84 3.04 -6.84
N LYS A 100 -21.83 4.35 -6.60
CA LYS A 100 -20.91 4.95 -5.63
C LYS A 100 -21.15 4.43 -4.21
N GLU A 101 -22.40 4.15 -3.85
CA GLU A 101 -22.76 3.61 -2.54
C GLU A 101 -22.20 2.20 -2.35
N GLU A 102 -22.37 1.33 -3.34
CA GLU A 102 -21.81 -0.03 -3.33
C GLU A 102 -20.28 -0.01 -3.34
N ALA A 103 -19.66 0.89 -4.12
CA ALA A 103 -18.22 1.05 -4.15
C ALA A 103 -17.65 1.50 -2.78
N GLN A 104 -18.39 2.37 -2.07
CA GLN A 104 -17.99 2.89 -0.76
C GLN A 104 -17.85 1.77 0.28
N GLU A 105 -18.64 0.71 0.19
CA GLU A 105 -18.61 -0.43 1.12
C GLU A 105 -17.27 -1.18 1.10
N TYR A 106 -16.50 -1.07 0.02
CA TYR A 106 -15.17 -1.68 -0.09
C TYR A 106 -14.07 -0.90 0.64
N PHE A 107 -14.33 0.35 1.05
CA PHE A 107 -13.34 1.18 1.73
C PHE A 107 -13.47 1.03 3.25
N SER A 108 -12.81 0.00 3.78
CA SER A 108 -12.69 -0.19 5.23
C SER A 108 -11.96 0.98 5.90
N ALA A 109 -12.01 1.04 7.23
CA ALA A 109 -11.30 2.06 8.00
C ALA A 109 -9.77 1.98 7.78
N ASP A 110 -9.21 0.77 7.68
CA ASP A 110 -7.78 0.57 7.47
C ASP A 110 -7.35 0.98 6.06
N ILE A 111 -8.14 0.62 5.04
CA ILE A 111 -7.91 1.06 3.65
C ILE A 111 -8.00 2.59 3.57
N THR A 112 -9.06 3.18 4.13
CA THR A 112 -9.25 4.64 4.16
C THR A 112 -8.05 5.34 4.80
N LYS A 113 -7.59 4.85 5.96
CA LYS A 113 -6.42 5.40 6.64
C LYS A 113 -5.16 5.26 5.82
N ALA A 114 -4.94 4.12 5.16
CA ALA A 114 -3.77 3.90 4.34
C ALA A 114 -3.74 4.85 3.13
N ILE A 115 -4.87 5.04 2.45
CA ILE A 115 -5.02 5.99 1.33
C ILE A 115 -4.73 7.42 1.82
N VAL A 116 -5.34 7.84 2.92
CA VAL A 116 -5.13 9.20 3.48
C VAL A 116 -3.66 9.40 3.85
N ASN A 117 -3.02 8.44 4.50
CA ASN A 117 -1.59 8.54 4.83
C ASN A 117 -0.74 8.64 3.57
N LYS A 118 -1.06 7.83 2.55
CA LYS A 118 -0.33 7.82 1.29
C LYS A 118 -0.47 9.14 0.53
N ILE A 119 -1.63 9.79 0.57
CA ILE A 119 -1.91 10.97 -0.27
C ILE A 119 -1.67 12.28 0.49
N CYS A 120 -2.00 12.34 1.77
CA CYS A 120 -2.05 13.57 2.55
C CYS A 120 -0.83 13.81 3.44
N MET A 121 0.02 12.82 3.65
CA MET A 121 1.21 12.93 4.53
C MET A 121 2.54 12.96 3.75
N HIS A 122 2.48 13.37 2.48
CA HIS A 122 3.65 13.67 1.66
C HIS A 122 4.06 15.15 1.74
#